data_AF-A0A2E7K1U1-F1
#
_entry.id   AF-A0A2E7K1U1-F1
#
_cell.length_a   1.000
_cell.length_b   1.000
_cell.length_c   1.000
_cell.angle_alpha   90.00
_cell.angle_beta   90.00
_cell.angle_gamma   90.00
#
_symmetry.space_group_name_H-M   'P 1'
#
loop_
_entity.id
_entity.type
_entity.pdbx_description
1 polymer ?
#
loop_
_entity_poly.entity_id
_entity_poly.type
_entity_poly.pdbx_seq_one_letter_code
_entity_poly.pdbx_strand_id
1 'polypeptide(L)'
;MHRVAEEMQTSPADLRIISCHLGNGASVCAIDRGISVDTSMGMTALEGLVMGTRSGDVDPGTFAFLEREAGLSSRQVEDILYDDSGLKALSGIGNDMRDIEQQATAGNANAQLAIQIYAYRVRKYIGAYANAMGGFDVLAFTGGIGEGSASMRARICQRMEYLGLYFDEDKNRAVKLEGFETPQLQQAHSRIRVMVTQTREQWMIAQETLRVLNDVKQRQPLPPIPVAVSAHHVHLTQAAVEQLFGKGHTLTKYKELTQPGFWAAEEKVDIIGPDGEIQNVRVLGPCREHNQIEIAETETFKLGIHADIRLSGDVKDTPTVTLRGSAGSIQTDGLIVAKRHIHMSTKDAETYGLQQGDVVEVAIDSGQRDLVFRDVAIRVHPDFVTEMHIDTDEANAAHIEHGSKGDLIPTECEVTVKRCTSHAPQTCCDQQHTKEVHHG
;
A
#
# COMPACT_ATOMS: atom_id res chain seq x y z
N MET A 1 18.25 -2.75 13.51
CA MET A 1 16.90 -2.34 13.97
C MET A 1 16.08 -3.53 14.46
N HIS A 2 15.59 -4.44 13.61
CA HIS A 2 14.69 -5.54 14.02
C HIS A 2 15.24 -6.38 15.18
N ARG A 3 16.51 -6.77 15.13
CA ARG A 3 17.16 -7.52 16.23
C ARG A 3 17.21 -6.77 17.55
N VAL A 4 17.45 -5.46 17.49
CA VAL A 4 17.43 -4.60 18.68
C VAL A 4 16.02 -4.56 19.26
N ALA A 5 15.00 -4.44 18.41
CA ALA A 5 13.61 -4.45 18.84
C ALA A 5 13.19 -5.81 19.45
N GLU A 6 13.63 -6.91 18.86
CA GLU A 6 13.42 -8.27 19.36
C GLU A 6 14.05 -8.48 20.74
N GLU A 7 15.32 -8.10 20.91
CA GLU A 7 16.02 -8.14 22.20
C GLU A 7 15.36 -7.23 23.25
N MET A 8 14.88 -6.05 22.83
CA MET A 8 14.14 -5.13 23.69
C MET A 8 12.68 -5.56 23.95
N GLN A 9 12.21 -6.63 23.29
CA GLN A 9 10.83 -7.12 23.37
C GLN A 9 9.79 -6.02 23.08
N THR A 10 10.06 -5.20 22.06
CA THR A 10 9.22 -4.06 21.68
C THR A 10 9.19 -3.86 20.16
N SER A 11 8.38 -2.92 19.68
CA SER A 11 8.32 -2.57 18.27
C SER A 11 9.46 -1.61 17.90
N PRO A 12 10.03 -1.69 16.68
CA PRO A 12 10.90 -0.63 16.17
C PRO A 12 10.27 0.77 16.23
N ALA A 13 8.95 0.88 16.14
CA ALA A 13 8.20 2.13 16.21
C ALA A 13 8.24 2.82 17.60
N ASP A 14 8.66 2.09 18.62
CA ASP A 14 8.74 2.57 20.01
C ASP A 14 10.16 2.93 20.43
N LEU A 15 11.14 2.80 19.53
CA LEU A 15 12.56 2.98 19.83
C LEU A 15 13.20 4.10 19.02
N ARG A 16 14.10 4.83 19.67
CA ARG A 16 15.15 5.65 19.04
C ARG A 16 16.47 4.93 19.12
N ILE A 17 17.04 4.57 17.98
CA ILE A 17 18.24 3.75 17.88
C ILE A 17 19.31 4.55 17.14
N ILE A 18 20.50 4.65 17.74
CA ILE A 18 21.71 5.03 17.01
C ILE A 18 22.43 3.75 16.63
N SER A 19 22.50 3.46 15.32
CA SER A 19 23.14 2.27 14.77
C SER A 19 24.52 2.61 14.23
N CYS A 20 25.57 2.07 14.83
CA CYS A 20 26.96 2.18 14.40
C CYS A 20 27.37 0.92 13.63
N HIS A 21 27.41 1.01 12.30
CA HIS A 21 27.96 -0.04 11.44
C HIS A 21 29.44 0.26 11.20
N LEU A 22 30.33 -0.45 11.90
CA LEU A 22 31.76 -0.15 11.94
C LEU A 22 32.56 -1.29 11.29
N GLY A 23 33.10 -1.05 10.10
CA GLY A 23 33.98 -1.97 9.38
C GLY A 23 35.07 -1.22 8.61
N ASN A 24 35.53 -1.79 7.50
CA ASN A 24 36.48 -1.11 6.61
C ASN A 24 35.86 0.16 5.98
N GLY A 25 34.58 0.08 5.63
CA GLY A 25 33.68 1.24 5.54
C GLY A 25 32.88 1.35 6.84
N ALA A 26 32.63 2.56 7.30
CA ALA A 26 31.94 2.78 8.57
C ALA A 26 30.91 3.90 8.46
N SER A 27 29.73 3.69 9.05
CA SER A 27 28.68 4.70 9.13
C SER A 27 27.92 4.64 10.46
N VAL A 28 27.28 5.76 10.80
CA VAL A 28 26.30 5.84 11.88
C VAL A 28 24.96 6.23 11.27
N CYS A 29 23.86 5.66 11.75
CA CYS A 29 22.51 6.00 11.34
C CYS A 29 21.64 6.30 12.58
N ALA A 30 20.89 7.40 12.52
CA ALA A 30 19.87 7.76 13.48
C ALA A 30 18.53 7.18 13.00
N ILE A 31 17.95 6.29 13.80
CA ILE A 31 16.68 5.62 13.50
C ILE A 31 15.68 6.07 14.56
N ASP A 32 14.70 6.87 14.17
CA ASP A 32 13.61 7.32 15.03
C ASP A 32 12.34 6.55 14.68
N ARG A 33 11.82 5.77 15.64
CA ARG A 33 10.56 5.02 15.50
C ARG A 33 10.51 4.14 14.24
N GLY A 34 11.61 3.46 13.98
CA GLY A 34 11.73 2.54 12.86
C GLY A 34 12.08 3.18 11.52
N ILE A 35 12.29 4.50 11.48
CA ILE A 35 12.60 5.24 10.26
C ILE A 35 14.01 5.83 10.38
N SER A 36 14.84 5.63 9.36
CA SER A 36 16.12 6.32 9.24
C SER A 36 15.88 7.81 9.02
N VAL A 37 16.22 8.65 10.01
CA VAL A 37 16.06 10.11 9.96
C VAL A 37 17.36 10.85 9.69
N ASP A 38 18.52 10.20 9.90
CA ASP A 38 19.85 10.75 9.60
C ASP A 38 20.87 9.61 9.38
N THR A 39 21.93 9.87 8.61
CA THR A 39 23.03 8.93 8.35
C THR A 39 24.33 9.65 8.00
N SER A 40 25.48 9.08 8.40
CA SER A 40 26.75 9.83 8.39
C SER A 40 27.41 9.89 7.01
N MET A 41 27.10 8.95 6.13
CA MET A 41 27.49 9.03 4.72
C MET A 41 26.44 9.86 3.98
N GLY A 42 26.87 10.81 3.15
CA GLY A 42 25.98 11.61 2.32
C GLY A 42 25.93 11.12 0.88
N MET A 43 26.19 12.04 -0.06
CA MET A 43 26.09 11.76 -1.50
C MET A 43 26.98 10.60 -1.95
N THR A 44 28.13 10.43 -1.28
CA THR A 44 29.05 9.31 -1.51
C THR A 44 29.41 8.65 -0.19
N ALA A 45 30.00 7.46 -0.27
CA ALA A 45 30.47 6.73 0.91
C ALA A 45 31.80 7.26 1.50
N LEU A 46 32.22 8.47 1.11
CA LEU A 46 33.42 9.16 1.62
C LEU A 46 33.12 10.00 2.87
N GLU A 47 31.96 10.65 2.91
CA GLU A 47 31.56 11.50 4.04
C GLU A 47 31.35 10.66 5.31
N GLY A 48 31.54 11.30 6.47
CA GLY A 48 31.22 10.73 7.75
C GLY A 48 32.45 10.37 8.58
N LEU A 49 32.51 9.09 8.92
CA LEU A 49 33.51 8.56 9.84
C LEU A 49 34.88 8.45 9.18
N VAL A 50 35.92 8.46 10.02
CA VAL A 50 37.23 7.93 9.61
C VAL A 50 37.05 6.44 9.35
N MET A 51 37.51 5.96 8.21
CA MET A 51 37.36 4.55 7.82
C MET A 51 38.74 3.91 7.60
N GLY A 52 38.79 2.71 7.01
CA GLY A 52 40.06 2.02 6.78
C GLY A 52 41.03 2.83 5.92
N THR A 53 40.60 3.20 4.72
CA THR A 53 41.38 4.00 3.76
C THR A 53 40.75 5.35 3.44
N ARG A 54 39.47 5.54 3.77
CA ARG A 54 38.72 6.76 3.47
C ARG A 54 38.88 7.80 4.58
N SER A 55 38.96 9.07 4.20
CA SER A 55 39.18 10.17 5.14
C SER A 55 38.04 10.39 6.13
N GLY A 56 36.79 10.23 5.68
CA GLY A 56 35.64 10.82 6.38
C GLY A 56 35.59 12.33 6.17
N ASP A 57 34.90 13.05 7.07
CA ASP A 57 34.77 14.51 6.92
C ASP A 57 36.13 15.22 7.02
N VAL A 58 36.42 15.97 5.96
CA VAL A 58 37.50 16.94 5.83
C VAL A 58 36.92 18.30 5.46
N ASP A 59 37.69 19.37 5.63
CA ASP A 59 37.27 20.70 5.19
C ASP A 59 37.06 20.71 3.67
N PRO A 60 35.90 21.17 3.14
CA PRO A 60 35.70 21.30 1.69
C PRO A 60 36.76 22.17 1.00
N GLY A 61 37.35 23.14 1.70
CA GLY A 61 38.46 23.96 1.22
C GLY A 61 39.77 23.19 1.00
N THR A 62 39.87 21.94 1.46
CA THR A 62 41.06 21.08 1.29
C THR A 62 41.42 20.87 -0.18
N PHE A 63 40.41 20.78 -1.06
CA PHE A 63 40.65 20.62 -2.50
C PHE A 63 41.44 21.79 -3.08
N ALA A 64 40.96 23.02 -2.88
CA ALA A 64 41.62 24.23 -3.37
C ALA A 64 42.97 24.48 -2.68
N PHE A 65 43.09 24.10 -1.40
CA PHE A 65 44.35 24.18 -0.68
C PHE A 65 45.42 23.25 -1.28
N LEU A 66 45.10 21.97 -1.50
CA LEU A 66 46.03 20.99 -2.04
C LEU A 66 46.38 21.25 -3.51
N GLU A 67 45.45 21.81 -4.28
CA GLU A 67 45.73 22.27 -5.64
C GLU A 67 46.80 23.37 -5.63
N ARG A 68 46.64 24.40 -4.78
CA ARG A 68 47.57 25.53 -4.73
C ARG A 68 48.93 25.17 -4.13
N GLU A 69 48.95 24.41 -3.05
CA GLU A 69 50.18 24.14 -2.28
C GLU A 69 50.95 22.92 -2.78
N ALA A 70 50.25 21.91 -3.32
CA ALA A 70 50.84 20.64 -3.74
C ALA A 70 50.67 20.34 -5.24
N GLY A 71 50.00 21.22 -6.00
CA GLY A 71 49.78 21.04 -7.44
C GLY A 71 48.89 19.84 -7.78
N LEU A 72 48.07 19.36 -6.84
CA LEU A 72 47.21 18.20 -7.03
C LEU A 72 45.91 18.60 -7.73
N SER A 73 45.55 17.86 -8.77
CA SER A 73 44.23 18.00 -9.41
C SER A 73 43.12 17.49 -8.48
N SER A 74 41.89 17.97 -8.70
CA SER A 74 40.72 17.54 -7.91
C SER A 74 40.54 16.02 -7.87
N ARG A 75 40.83 15.34 -9.00
CA ARG A 75 40.77 13.88 -9.09
C ARG A 75 41.84 13.20 -8.21
N GLN A 76 43.07 13.71 -8.21
CA GLN A 76 44.12 13.16 -7.35
C GLN A 76 43.80 13.35 -5.88
N VAL A 77 43.22 14.49 -5.50
CA VAL A 77 42.75 14.71 -4.13
C VAL A 77 41.65 13.71 -3.78
N GLU A 78 40.67 13.50 -4.65
CA GLU A 78 39.62 12.50 -4.46
C GLU A 78 40.19 11.08 -4.27
N ASP A 79 41.10 10.65 -5.16
CA ASP A 79 41.75 9.33 -5.07
C ASP A 79 42.47 9.17 -3.71
N ILE A 80 43.20 10.19 -3.26
CA ILE A 80 43.87 10.19 -1.94
C ILE A 80 42.87 10.08 -0.79
N LEU A 81 41.75 10.81 -0.87
CA LEU A 81 40.72 10.77 0.16
C LEU A 81 40.03 9.41 0.25
N TYR A 82 39.96 8.64 -0.85
CA TYR A 82 39.36 7.31 -0.87
C TYR A 82 40.32 6.18 -0.45
N ASP A 83 41.58 6.23 -0.91
CA ASP A 83 42.47 5.06 -0.88
C ASP A 83 43.73 5.23 -0.01
N ASP A 84 44.14 6.48 0.25
CA ASP A 84 45.39 6.83 0.94
C ASP A 84 45.17 7.69 2.19
N SER A 85 43.98 7.63 2.78
CA SER A 85 43.57 8.38 3.97
C SER A 85 43.15 7.44 5.12
N GLY A 86 42.31 7.93 6.04
CA GLY A 86 41.71 7.11 7.08
C GLY A 86 42.72 6.52 8.07
N LEU A 87 42.40 5.33 8.57
CA LEU A 87 43.26 4.57 9.49
C LEU A 87 44.62 4.22 8.86
N LYS A 88 44.66 3.94 7.55
CA LYS A 88 45.90 3.68 6.81
C LYS A 88 46.88 4.83 6.94
N ALA A 89 46.45 6.04 6.62
CA ALA A 89 47.31 7.23 6.70
C ALA A 89 47.64 7.62 8.14
N LEU A 90 46.65 7.59 9.04
CA LEU A 90 46.83 8.02 10.42
C LEU A 90 47.76 7.09 11.21
N SER A 91 47.66 5.78 10.98
CA SER A 91 48.48 4.79 11.69
C SER A 91 49.87 4.61 11.08
N GLY A 92 49.98 4.78 9.76
CA GLY A 92 51.18 4.43 8.99
C GLY A 92 51.46 2.92 8.93
N ILE A 93 50.48 2.07 9.30
CA ILE A 93 50.61 0.61 9.35
C ILE A 93 49.78 -0.03 8.23
N GLY A 94 48.51 0.32 8.15
CA GLY A 94 47.52 -0.28 7.26
C GLY A 94 46.11 0.10 7.69
N ASN A 95 45.10 -0.53 7.09
CA ASN A 95 43.68 -0.23 7.37
C ASN A 95 43.01 -1.23 8.32
N ASP A 96 43.69 -2.30 8.73
CA ASP A 96 43.13 -3.31 9.64
C ASP A 96 43.19 -2.83 11.10
N MET A 97 42.03 -2.67 11.74
CA MET A 97 41.94 -2.23 13.12
C MET A 97 42.66 -3.16 14.10
N ARG A 98 42.69 -4.47 13.84
CA ARG A 98 43.34 -5.44 14.76
C ARG A 98 44.84 -5.21 14.82
N ASP A 99 45.47 -4.98 13.68
CA ASP A 99 46.91 -4.69 13.59
C ASP A 99 47.23 -3.35 14.25
N ILE A 100 46.38 -2.34 14.03
CA ILE A 100 46.51 -1.02 14.65
C ILE A 100 46.38 -1.13 16.18
N GLU A 101 45.41 -1.88 16.71
CA GLU A 101 45.23 -2.08 18.16
C GLU A 101 46.42 -2.81 18.79
N GLN A 102 47.00 -3.80 18.11
CA GLN A 102 48.22 -4.48 18.56
C GLN A 102 49.40 -3.51 18.64
N GLN A 103 49.64 -2.72 17.58
CA GLN A 103 50.73 -1.75 17.55
C GLN A 103 50.54 -0.63 18.57
N ALA A 104 49.29 -0.18 18.78
CA ALA A 104 48.98 0.80 19.81
C ALA A 104 49.31 0.27 21.22
N THR A 105 49.05 -1.02 21.47
CA THR A 105 49.41 -1.71 22.73
C THR A 105 50.93 -1.84 22.88
N ALA A 106 51.66 -2.03 21.78
CA ALA A 106 53.12 -2.02 21.73
C ALA A 106 53.74 -0.62 21.88
N GLY A 107 52.94 0.44 22.04
CA GLY A 107 53.40 1.80 22.28
C GLY A 107 53.58 2.67 21.02
N ASN A 108 53.08 2.24 19.86
CA ASN A 108 53.12 3.06 18.65
C ASN A 108 52.19 4.28 18.78
N ALA A 109 52.78 5.47 18.79
CA ALA A 109 52.05 6.73 18.99
C ALA A 109 51.03 7.03 17.87
N ASN A 110 51.38 6.74 16.61
CA ASN A 110 50.49 6.96 15.46
C ASN A 110 49.28 6.01 15.51
N ALA A 111 49.49 4.74 15.87
CA ALA A 111 48.42 3.79 16.06
C ALA A 111 47.46 4.21 17.19
N GLN A 112 48.02 4.69 18.32
CA GLN A 112 47.22 5.24 19.42
C GLN A 112 46.40 6.47 18.99
N LEU A 113 47.00 7.38 18.23
CA LEU A 113 46.34 8.55 17.68
C LEU A 113 45.22 8.17 16.70
N ALA A 114 45.47 7.23 15.79
CA ALA A 114 44.48 6.74 14.83
C ALA A 114 43.22 6.20 15.53
N ILE A 115 43.40 5.36 16.57
CA ILE A 115 42.30 4.84 17.40
C ILE A 115 41.54 5.96 18.11
N GLN A 116 42.25 6.95 18.66
CA GLN A 116 41.63 8.08 19.35
C GLN A 116 40.78 8.93 18.40
N ILE A 117 41.30 9.24 17.21
CA ILE A 117 40.58 10.02 16.19
C ILE A 117 39.35 9.24 15.72
N TYR A 118 39.49 7.93 15.46
CA TYR A 118 38.38 7.08 15.03
C TYR A 118 37.25 7.08 16.08
N ALA A 119 37.58 6.75 17.34
CA ALA A 119 36.60 6.72 18.43
C ALA A 119 35.97 8.10 18.68
N TYR A 120 36.76 9.18 18.58
CA TYR A 120 36.27 10.55 18.71
C TYR A 120 35.26 10.90 17.61
N ARG A 121 35.56 10.56 16.35
CA ARG A 121 34.67 10.86 15.23
C ARG A 121 33.34 10.12 15.35
N VAL A 122 33.36 8.83 15.71
CA VAL A 122 32.13 8.07 15.98
C VAL A 122 31.33 8.71 17.12
N ARG A 123 31.99 9.06 18.22
CA ARG A 123 31.34 9.70 19.38
C ARG A 123 30.69 11.04 19.02
N LYS A 124 31.34 11.84 18.17
CA LYS A 124 30.81 13.12 17.69
C LYS A 124 29.50 12.90 16.91
N TYR A 125 29.45 11.91 16.02
CA TYR A 125 28.23 11.55 15.29
C TYR A 125 27.12 11.04 16.21
N ILE A 126 27.44 10.21 17.20
CA ILE A 126 26.47 9.78 18.21
C ILE A 126 25.87 10.99 18.95
N GLY A 127 26.70 11.95 19.35
CA GLY A 127 26.24 13.18 20.00
C GLY A 127 25.34 14.04 19.10
N ALA A 128 25.69 14.18 17.82
CA ALA A 128 24.89 14.92 16.85
C ALA A 128 23.50 14.27 16.67
N TYR A 129 23.44 12.95 16.53
CA TYR A 129 22.19 12.21 16.32
C TYR A 129 21.35 12.09 17.59
N ALA A 130 21.99 11.99 18.75
CA ALA A 130 21.30 12.11 20.02
C ALA A 130 20.59 13.47 20.13
N ASN A 131 21.25 14.56 19.72
CA ASN A 131 20.64 15.88 19.73
C ASN A 131 19.51 16.00 18.69
N ALA A 132 19.71 15.47 17.48
CA ALA A 132 18.72 15.51 16.40
C ALA A 132 17.40 14.79 16.78
N MET A 133 17.47 13.67 17.50
CA MET A 133 16.31 12.87 17.91
C MET A 133 15.76 13.23 19.31
N GLY A 134 16.32 14.25 19.98
CA GLY A 134 15.93 14.60 21.37
C GLY A 134 16.25 13.51 22.39
N GLY A 135 17.36 12.80 22.20
CA GLY A 135 17.79 11.63 22.95
C GLY A 135 17.67 10.34 22.14
N PHE A 136 18.13 9.23 22.71
CA PHE A 136 18.00 7.91 22.11
C PHE A 136 17.94 6.84 23.20
N ASP A 137 17.40 5.68 22.85
CA ASP A 137 17.12 4.60 23.81
C ASP A 137 18.17 3.48 23.68
N VAL A 138 18.68 3.26 22.45
CA VAL A 138 19.67 2.21 22.16
C VAL A 138 20.83 2.72 21.31
N LEU A 139 22.07 2.41 21.72
CA LEU A 139 23.27 2.48 20.89
C LEU A 139 23.63 1.06 20.43
N ALA A 140 23.51 0.78 19.13
CA ALA A 140 23.78 -0.54 18.56
C ALA A 140 25.09 -0.56 17.78
N PHE A 141 25.94 -1.55 18.03
CA PHE A 141 27.17 -1.80 17.27
C PHE A 141 27.03 -3.02 16.37
N THR A 142 27.53 -2.90 15.15
CA THR A 142 27.59 -3.99 14.17
C THR A 142 28.74 -3.76 13.19
N GLY A 143 29.00 -4.70 12.28
CA GLY A 143 30.13 -4.67 11.35
C GLY A 143 31.42 -5.17 12.00
N GLY A 144 32.44 -5.49 11.19
CA GLY A 144 33.63 -6.21 11.66
C GLY A 144 34.34 -5.58 12.87
N ILE A 145 34.48 -4.25 12.91
CA ILE A 145 35.07 -3.53 14.05
C ILE A 145 34.06 -3.46 15.21
N GLY A 146 32.80 -3.13 14.93
CA GLY A 146 31.76 -2.98 15.95
C GLY A 146 31.47 -4.27 16.70
N GLU A 147 31.52 -5.40 16.01
CA GLU A 147 31.34 -6.76 16.54
C GLU A 147 32.62 -7.26 17.23
N GLY A 148 33.78 -7.12 16.57
CA GLY A 148 35.02 -7.75 16.99
C GLY A 148 35.85 -6.99 18.03
N SER A 149 35.79 -5.65 18.04
CA SER A 149 36.67 -4.85 18.91
C SER A 149 35.96 -4.33 20.16
N ALA A 150 36.13 -5.06 21.26
CA ALA A 150 35.68 -4.62 22.59
C ALA A 150 36.33 -3.30 23.01
N SER A 151 37.63 -3.13 22.73
CA SER A 151 38.37 -1.88 23.00
C SER A 151 37.74 -0.69 22.28
N MET A 152 37.36 -0.85 21.00
CA MET A 152 36.75 0.24 20.25
C MET A 152 35.36 0.61 20.80
N ARG A 153 34.51 -0.37 21.11
CA ARG A 153 33.20 -0.11 21.75
C ARG A 153 33.35 0.65 23.06
N ALA A 154 34.29 0.24 23.91
CA ALA A 154 34.57 0.92 25.17
C ALA A 154 35.01 2.38 24.94
N ARG A 155 35.98 2.59 24.04
CA ARG A 155 36.46 3.94 23.68
C ARG A 155 35.36 4.82 23.09
N ILE A 156 34.44 4.27 22.31
CA ILE A 156 33.32 5.03 21.75
C ILE A 156 32.35 5.43 22.86
N CYS A 157 32.00 4.51 23.76
CA CYS A 157 31.02 4.74 24.83
C CYS A 157 31.52 5.61 26.00
N GLN A 158 32.81 5.95 26.04
CA GLN A 158 33.38 6.81 27.08
C GLN A 158 32.77 8.22 27.09
N ARG A 159 32.59 8.78 28.30
CA ARG A 159 32.12 10.16 28.54
C ARG A 159 30.69 10.41 28.06
N MET A 160 29.82 9.40 28.08
CA MET A 160 28.39 9.51 27.75
C MET A 160 27.48 9.41 28.97
N GLU A 161 28.03 9.46 30.19
CA GLU A 161 27.26 9.39 31.45
C GLU A 161 26.28 10.57 31.56
N TYR A 162 26.60 11.72 30.95
CA TYR A 162 25.71 12.88 30.88
C TYR A 162 24.43 12.62 30.08
N LEU A 163 24.43 11.63 29.18
CA LEU A 163 23.26 11.14 28.45
C LEU A 163 22.53 10.01 29.22
N GLY A 164 23.08 9.58 30.36
CA GLY A 164 22.59 8.45 31.14
C GLY A 164 23.10 7.10 30.65
N LEU A 165 24.18 7.05 29.87
CA LEU A 165 24.85 5.81 29.49
C LEU A 165 25.88 5.39 30.54
N TYR A 166 25.69 4.22 31.14
CA TYR A 166 26.65 3.60 32.06
C TYR A 166 27.11 2.26 31.47
N PHE A 167 28.29 2.27 30.84
CA PHE A 167 28.86 1.12 30.15
C PHE A 167 29.39 0.06 31.13
N ASP A 168 29.30 -1.22 30.75
CA ASP A 168 29.77 -2.37 31.52
C ASP A 168 30.95 -3.04 30.79
N GLU A 169 32.16 -2.75 31.27
CA GLU A 169 33.40 -3.20 30.64
C GLU A 169 33.56 -4.73 30.70
N ASP A 170 33.04 -5.38 31.75
CA ASP A 170 33.12 -6.83 31.91
C ASP A 170 32.21 -7.53 30.90
N LYS A 171 30.95 -7.07 30.77
CA LYS A 171 30.05 -7.57 29.72
C LYS A 171 30.62 -7.36 28.33
N ASN A 172 31.20 -6.18 28.07
CA ASN A 172 31.79 -5.86 26.79
C ASN A 172 32.96 -6.79 26.40
N ARG A 173 33.83 -7.14 27.37
CA ARG A 173 34.94 -8.08 27.15
C ARG A 173 34.47 -9.52 26.98
N ALA A 174 33.35 -9.88 27.60
CA ALA A 174 32.81 -11.24 27.56
C ALA A 174 32.02 -11.56 26.26
N VAL A 175 31.79 -10.57 25.39
CA VAL A 175 31.04 -10.76 24.14
C VAL A 175 31.66 -11.85 23.28
N LYS A 176 30.84 -12.86 22.96
CA LYS A 176 31.06 -13.82 21.88
C LYS A 176 29.78 -13.86 21.07
N LEU A 177 29.88 -13.70 19.76
CA LEU A 177 28.73 -13.75 18.86
C LEU A 177 28.76 -15.10 18.14
N GLU A 178 28.04 -16.08 18.67
CA GLU A 178 27.91 -17.45 18.14
C GLU A 178 26.58 -17.64 17.39
N GLY A 179 25.71 -16.61 17.29
CA GLY A 179 24.41 -16.74 16.64
C GLY A 179 23.66 -15.44 16.34
N PHE A 180 22.32 -15.49 16.44
CA PHE A 180 21.43 -14.34 16.22
C PHE A 180 21.30 -13.41 17.43
N GLU A 181 22.18 -13.57 18.42
CA GLU A 181 22.15 -12.86 19.69
C GLU A 181 22.46 -11.36 19.55
N THR A 182 21.95 -10.59 20.51
CA THR A 182 22.17 -9.13 20.60
C THR A 182 22.49 -8.74 22.05
N PRO A 183 23.66 -9.17 22.59
CA PRO A 183 23.98 -8.97 23.99
C PRO A 183 24.05 -7.50 24.38
N GLN A 184 23.59 -7.21 25.60
CA GLN A 184 23.55 -5.88 26.19
C GLN A 184 24.81 -5.58 27.02
N LEU A 185 25.45 -4.44 26.78
CA LEU A 185 26.80 -4.09 27.25
C LEU A 185 26.79 -2.97 28.30
N GLN A 186 25.62 -2.58 28.79
CA GLN A 186 25.48 -1.54 29.81
C GLN A 186 25.16 -2.12 31.19
N GLN A 187 25.38 -1.30 32.21
CA GLN A 187 24.96 -1.57 33.58
C GLN A 187 23.44 -1.50 33.72
N ALA A 188 22.87 -2.19 34.72
CA ALA A 188 21.41 -2.31 34.86
C ALA A 188 20.69 -0.97 34.99
N HIS A 189 21.31 0.02 35.65
CA HIS A 189 20.76 1.35 35.90
C HIS A 189 20.98 2.35 34.74
N SER A 190 21.66 1.92 33.66
CA SER A 190 21.84 2.75 32.48
C SER A 190 20.48 3.03 31.81
N ARG A 191 20.22 4.29 31.47
CA ARG A 191 19.01 4.69 30.73
C ARG A 191 19.11 4.27 29.26
N ILE A 192 20.31 4.39 28.71
CA ILE A 192 20.63 3.98 27.34
C ILE A 192 21.07 2.52 27.36
N ARG A 193 20.51 1.71 26.46
CA ARG A 193 20.96 0.34 26.21
C ARG A 193 22.09 0.35 25.19
N VAL A 194 23.13 -0.43 25.41
CA VAL A 194 24.21 -0.62 24.43
C VAL A 194 24.17 -2.06 23.98
N MET A 195 24.08 -2.29 22.69
CA MET A 195 23.94 -3.62 22.14
C MET A 195 24.98 -3.86 21.06
N VAL A 196 25.36 -5.11 20.87
CA VAL A 196 26.19 -5.52 19.74
C VAL A 196 25.50 -6.68 19.02
N THR A 197 25.47 -6.65 17.69
CA THR A 197 24.81 -7.69 16.90
C THR A 197 25.53 -7.93 15.59
N GLN A 198 25.48 -9.18 15.10
CA GLN A 198 26.07 -9.54 13.81
C GLN A 198 25.35 -8.85 12.66
N THR A 199 26.10 -8.25 11.73
CA THR A 199 25.54 -7.82 10.46
C THR A 199 25.21 -9.04 9.60
N ARG A 200 24.01 -9.08 9.01
CA ARG A 200 23.58 -10.15 8.08
C ARG A 200 22.90 -9.54 6.85
N GLU A 201 23.66 -8.76 6.10
CA GLU A 201 23.17 -8.07 4.90
C GLU A 201 22.56 -9.03 3.88
N GLN A 202 23.20 -10.19 3.62
CA GLN A 202 22.66 -11.17 2.67
C GLN A 202 21.30 -11.73 3.13
N TRP A 203 21.11 -11.89 4.44
CA TRP A 203 19.84 -12.35 5.00
C TRP A 203 18.75 -11.26 4.88
N MET A 204 19.09 -9.99 5.11
CA MET A 204 18.17 -8.87 4.94
C MET A 204 17.76 -8.71 3.46
N ILE A 205 18.70 -8.84 2.52
CA ILE A 205 18.41 -8.85 1.07
C ILE A 205 17.44 -9.98 0.73
N ALA A 206 17.65 -11.18 1.27
CA ALA A 206 16.75 -12.31 1.04
C ALA A 206 15.33 -12.06 1.60
N GLN A 207 15.22 -11.46 2.79
CA GLN A 207 13.92 -11.10 3.37
C GLN A 207 13.18 -10.03 2.55
N GLU A 208 13.86 -8.95 2.14
CA GLU A 208 13.23 -7.92 1.31
C GLU A 208 12.84 -8.47 -0.07
N THR A 209 13.67 -9.33 -0.66
CA THR A 209 13.36 -10.00 -1.93
C THR A 209 12.08 -10.83 -1.79
N LEU A 210 11.96 -11.63 -0.72
CA LEU A 210 10.76 -12.41 -0.46
C LEU A 210 9.52 -11.53 -0.27
N ARG A 211 9.65 -10.41 0.46
CA ARG A 211 8.57 -9.44 0.64
C ARG A 211 8.07 -8.90 -0.70
N VAL A 212 8.98 -8.41 -1.55
CA VAL A 212 8.63 -7.88 -2.87
C VAL A 212 8.01 -8.93 -3.78
N LEU A 213 8.51 -10.17 -3.77
CA LEU A 213 7.93 -11.25 -4.58
C LEU A 213 6.50 -11.61 -4.14
N ASN A 214 6.19 -11.52 -2.85
CA ASN A 214 4.83 -11.74 -2.35
C ASN A 214 3.89 -10.59 -2.76
N ASP A 215 4.35 -9.34 -2.73
CA ASP A 215 3.57 -8.18 -3.20
C ASP A 215 3.24 -8.29 -4.71
N VAL A 216 4.20 -8.77 -5.52
CA VAL A 216 3.98 -8.98 -6.96
C VAL A 216 2.97 -10.08 -7.25
N LYS A 217 2.95 -11.17 -6.47
CA LYS A 217 1.95 -12.24 -6.62
C LYS A 217 0.52 -11.73 -6.42
N GLN A 218 0.32 -10.71 -5.58
CA GLN A 218 -0.99 -10.10 -5.36
C GLN A 218 -1.44 -9.17 -6.51
N ARG A 219 -0.54 -8.84 -7.45
CA ARG A 219 -0.80 -7.93 -8.58
C ARG A 219 -0.89 -8.65 -9.93
N GLN A 220 -1.20 -9.95 -9.98
CA GLN A 220 -1.48 -10.58 -11.26
C GLN A 220 -2.70 -9.90 -11.91
N PRO A 221 -2.63 -9.53 -13.20
CA PRO A 221 -3.77 -8.92 -13.89
C PRO A 221 -4.93 -9.90 -13.82
N LEU A 222 -6.01 -9.46 -13.16
CA LEU A 222 -7.23 -10.22 -13.07
C LEU A 222 -7.81 -10.38 -14.49
N PRO A 223 -8.46 -11.50 -14.81
CA PRO A 223 -9.04 -11.66 -16.12
C PRO A 223 -10.06 -10.54 -16.39
N PRO A 224 -10.19 -10.06 -17.64
CA PRO A 224 -11.19 -9.06 -17.97
C PRO A 224 -12.60 -9.69 -17.93
N ILE A 225 -13.57 -8.97 -17.36
CA ILE A 225 -14.96 -9.40 -17.17
C ILE A 225 -15.75 -9.13 -18.45
N PRO A 226 -16.39 -10.14 -19.07
CA PRO A 226 -17.27 -9.93 -20.22
C PRO A 226 -18.43 -8.99 -19.89
N VAL A 227 -18.78 -8.10 -20.80
CA VAL A 227 -19.92 -7.17 -20.65
C VAL A 227 -21.05 -7.54 -21.60
N ALA A 228 -22.24 -7.72 -21.05
CA ALA A 228 -23.47 -7.96 -21.77
C ALA A 228 -24.43 -6.77 -21.66
N VAL A 229 -24.89 -6.31 -22.82
CA VAL A 229 -25.93 -5.29 -22.92
C VAL A 229 -27.29 -5.96 -22.80
N SER A 230 -28.04 -5.56 -21.78
CA SER A 230 -29.36 -6.08 -21.48
C SER A 230 -30.40 -5.11 -22.01
N ALA A 231 -31.07 -5.49 -23.09
CA ALA A 231 -32.25 -4.76 -23.57
C ALA A 231 -33.41 -4.91 -22.58
N HIS A 232 -34.41 -4.03 -22.71
CA HIS A 232 -35.64 -4.13 -21.93
C HIS A 232 -36.27 -5.51 -22.04
N HIS A 233 -36.78 -6.02 -20.93
CA HIS A 233 -37.39 -7.34 -20.88
C HIS A 233 -38.30 -7.48 -19.67
N VAL A 234 -39.12 -8.53 -19.70
CA VAL A 234 -40.10 -8.81 -18.64
C VAL A 234 -39.92 -10.22 -18.11
N HIS A 235 -39.93 -10.36 -16.78
CA HIS A 235 -40.14 -11.63 -16.09
C HIS A 235 -41.58 -11.68 -15.61
N LEU A 236 -42.26 -12.80 -15.82
CA LEU A 236 -43.68 -12.94 -15.50
C LEU A 236 -43.92 -14.07 -14.49
N THR A 237 -44.98 -13.92 -13.71
CA THR A 237 -45.61 -15.04 -13.00
C THR A 237 -46.39 -15.91 -13.97
N GLN A 238 -46.58 -17.18 -13.63
CA GLN A 238 -47.41 -18.08 -14.44
C GLN A 238 -48.86 -17.56 -14.58
N ALA A 239 -49.41 -16.92 -13.54
CA ALA A 239 -50.74 -16.32 -13.60
C ALA A 239 -50.80 -15.11 -14.55
N ALA A 240 -49.73 -14.33 -14.66
CA ALA A 240 -49.63 -13.25 -15.64
C ALA A 240 -49.51 -13.78 -17.07
N VAL A 241 -48.72 -14.84 -17.28
CA VAL A 241 -48.61 -15.53 -18.58
C VAL A 241 -49.99 -15.95 -19.08
N GLU A 242 -50.81 -16.57 -18.24
CA GLU A 242 -52.15 -17.01 -18.64
C GLU A 242 -53.10 -15.86 -18.98
N GLN A 243 -53.00 -14.73 -18.26
CA GLN A 243 -53.83 -13.55 -18.55
C GLN A 243 -53.41 -12.84 -19.84
N LEU A 244 -52.12 -12.83 -20.14
CA LEU A 244 -51.56 -12.13 -21.29
C LEU A 244 -51.65 -12.96 -22.59
N PHE A 245 -51.53 -14.28 -22.49
CA PHE A 245 -51.40 -15.18 -23.65
C PHE A 245 -52.48 -16.27 -23.74
N GLY A 246 -53.32 -16.41 -22.72
CA GLY A 246 -54.46 -17.33 -22.71
C GLY A 246 -54.39 -18.36 -21.57
N LYS A 247 -55.56 -18.80 -21.12
CA LYS A 247 -55.68 -19.72 -19.98
C LYS A 247 -54.91 -21.03 -20.23
N GLY A 248 -54.08 -21.42 -19.26
CA GLY A 248 -53.22 -22.61 -19.33
C GLY A 248 -51.99 -22.48 -20.25
N HIS A 249 -51.68 -21.28 -20.78
CA HIS A 249 -50.51 -21.07 -21.63
C HIS A 249 -49.20 -21.21 -20.85
N THR A 250 -48.20 -21.83 -21.48
CA THR A 250 -46.83 -21.92 -20.95
C THR A 250 -45.88 -21.23 -21.91
N LEU A 251 -44.91 -20.47 -21.37
CA LEU A 251 -43.92 -19.77 -22.18
C LEU A 251 -43.17 -20.73 -23.10
N THR A 252 -43.00 -20.34 -24.36
CA THR A 252 -42.35 -21.14 -25.39
C THR A 252 -40.89 -20.72 -25.50
N LYS A 253 -39.96 -21.66 -25.31
CA LYS A 253 -38.54 -21.35 -25.32
C LYS A 253 -38.03 -20.98 -26.72
N TYR A 254 -37.47 -19.79 -26.86
CA TYR A 254 -36.86 -19.31 -28.09
C TYR A 254 -35.34 -19.48 -28.10
N LYS A 255 -34.63 -18.99 -27.07
CA LYS A 255 -33.15 -19.02 -27.02
C LYS A 255 -32.64 -19.04 -25.58
N GLU A 256 -31.61 -19.84 -25.30
CA GLU A 256 -30.90 -19.81 -24.01
C GLU A 256 -30.18 -18.46 -23.80
N LEU A 257 -30.13 -18.01 -22.55
CA LEU A 257 -29.30 -16.89 -22.12
C LEU A 257 -27.92 -17.39 -21.65
N THR A 258 -26.98 -16.46 -21.46
CA THR A 258 -25.65 -16.77 -20.91
C THR A 258 -25.74 -17.37 -19.52
N GLN A 259 -26.64 -16.83 -18.68
CA GLN A 259 -26.86 -17.34 -17.33
C GLN A 259 -27.59 -18.69 -17.38
N PRO A 260 -27.02 -19.76 -16.80
CA PRO A 260 -27.59 -21.11 -16.87
C PRO A 260 -29.02 -21.20 -16.33
N GLY A 261 -29.89 -21.91 -17.05
CA GLY A 261 -31.28 -22.13 -16.65
C GLY A 261 -32.26 -21.02 -17.05
N PHE A 262 -31.77 -19.88 -17.56
CA PHE A 262 -32.60 -18.77 -18.04
C PHE A 262 -32.64 -18.73 -19.57
N TRP A 263 -33.76 -18.30 -20.13
CA TRP A 263 -34.00 -18.31 -21.58
C TRP A 263 -34.95 -17.20 -22.01
N ALA A 264 -34.79 -16.70 -23.24
CA ALA A 264 -35.76 -15.83 -23.88
C ALA A 264 -36.91 -16.65 -24.45
N ALA A 265 -38.15 -16.19 -24.25
CA ALA A 265 -39.35 -16.83 -24.76
C ALA A 265 -39.72 -16.34 -26.17
N GLU A 266 -40.58 -17.05 -26.92
CA GLU A 266 -41.12 -16.56 -28.19
C GLU A 266 -42.10 -15.40 -27.95
N GLU A 267 -42.76 -15.42 -26.81
CA GLU A 267 -43.72 -14.44 -26.36
C GLU A 267 -43.08 -13.05 -26.15
N LYS A 268 -43.90 -12.04 -26.42
CA LYS A 268 -43.59 -10.63 -26.25
C LYS A 268 -44.80 -9.89 -25.70
N VAL A 269 -44.56 -8.83 -24.96
CA VAL A 269 -45.60 -7.93 -24.44
C VAL A 269 -45.32 -6.50 -24.84
N ASP A 270 -46.36 -5.68 -24.91
CA ASP A 270 -46.21 -4.24 -24.92
C ASP A 270 -46.28 -3.71 -23.49
N ILE A 271 -45.37 -2.80 -23.14
CA ILE A 271 -45.39 -2.04 -21.88
C ILE A 271 -46.06 -0.70 -22.17
N ILE A 272 -47.13 -0.38 -21.48
CA ILE A 272 -47.96 0.80 -21.73
C ILE A 272 -48.02 1.67 -20.47
N GLY A 273 -47.55 2.91 -20.59
CA GLY A 273 -47.66 3.95 -19.57
C GLY A 273 -48.59 5.10 -20.00
N PRO A 274 -48.75 6.14 -19.16
CA PRO A 274 -49.64 7.27 -19.43
C PRO A 274 -49.35 8.01 -20.75
N ASP A 275 -48.07 8.16 -21.09
CA ASP A 275 -47.64 9.02 -22.20
C ASP A 275 -47.29 8.24 -23.47
N GLY A 276 -47.14 6.92 -23.37
CA GLY A 276 -46.74 6.09 -24.51
C GLY A 276 -46.55 4.62 -24.19
N GLU A 277 -46.00 3.88 -25.17
CA GLU A 277 -45.77 2.44 -25.06
C GLU A 277 -44.42 2.00 -25.65
N ILE A 278 -43.87 0.91 -25.09
CA ILE A 278 -42.75 0.15 -25.62
C ILE A 278 -43.32 -1.17 -26.14
N GLN A 279 -43.27 -1.37 -27.45
CA GLN A 279 -43.88 -2.53 -28.09
C GLN A 279 -42.89 -3.70 -28.16
N ASN A 280 -43.43 -4.93 -28.24
CA ASN A 280 -42.64 -6.13 -28.56
C ASN A 280 -41.50 -6.45 -27.58
N VAL A 281 -41.69 -6.15 -26.30
CA VAL A 281 -40.73 -6.43 -25.23
C VAL A 281 -40.66 -7.92 -24.95
N ARG A 282 -39.44 -8.46 -24.89
CA ARG A 282 -39.20 -9.90 -24.74
C ARG A 282 -39.55 -10.37 -23.33
N VAL A 283 -40.27 -11.50 -23.23
CA VAL A 283 -40.45 -12.22 -21.97
C VAL A 283 -39.28 -13.18 -21.74
N LEU A 284 -38.73 -13.20 -20.52
CA LEU A 284 -37.70 -14.16 -20.10
C LEU A 284 -38.30 -15.22 -19.19
N GLY A 285 -37.86 -16.46 -19.40
CA GLY A 285 -38.17 -17.63 -18.60
C GLY A 285 -36.98 -18.08 -17.74
N PRO A 286 -37.23 -18.92 -16.72
CA PRO A 286 -38.54 -19.43 -16.31
C PRO A 286 -39.41 -18.36 -15.63
N CYS A 287 -40.72 -18.65 -15.49
CA CYS A 287 -41.63 -17.78 -14.73
C CYS A 287 -41.12 -17.57 -13.29
N ARG A 288 -41.32 -16.36 -12.76
CA ARG A 288 -40.90 -15.97 -11.40
C ARG A 288 -42.10 -15.89 -10.43
N GLU A 289 -41.82 -15.66 -9.16
CA GLU A 289 -42.84 -15.43 -8.12
C GLU A 289 -43.51 -14.05 -8.24
N HIS A 290 -42.82 -13.08 -8.83
CA HIS A 290 -43.32 -11.72 -9.07
C HIS A 290 -43.09 -11.31 -10.52
N ASN A 291 -43.96 -10.43 -11.03
CA ASN A 291 -43.72 -9.78 -12.31
C ASN A 291 -42.62 -8.74 -12.12
N GLN A 292 -41.75 -8.60 -13.11
CA GLN A 292 -40.68 -7.62 -13.09
C GLN A 292 -40.41 -7.12 -14.50
N ILE A 293 -40.33 -5.81 -14.65
CA ILE A 293 -40.17 -5.12 -15.91
C ILE A 293 -38.90 -4.29 -15.79
N GLU A 294 -37.86 -4.67 -16.55
CA GLU A 294 -36.59 -3.97 -16.60
C GLU A 294 -36.54 -3.10 -17.86
N ILE A 295 -36.35 -1.80 -17.68
CA ILE A 295 -36.22 -0.80 -18.75
C ILE A 295 -34.95 0.04 -18.55
N ALA A 296 -34.55 0.78 -19.58
CA ALA A 296 -33.52 1.82 -19.46
C ALA A 296 -34.12 3.14 -18.97
N GLU A 297 -33.29 4.02 -18.38
CA GLU A 297 -33.73 5.32 -17.83
C GLU A 297 -34.45 6.18 -18.88
N THR A 298 -33.93 6.23 -20.12
CA THR A 298 -34.55 7.01 -21.20
C THR A 298 -35.98 6.57 -21.53
N GLU A 299 -36.31 5.31 -21.25
CA GLU A 299 -37.63 4.74 -21.54
C GLU A 299 -38.69 5.17 -20.53
N THR A 300 -38.29 5.63 -19.34
CA THR A 300 -39.20 6.22 -18.34
C THR A 300 -39.94 7.44 -18.90
N PHE A 301 -39.22 8.29 -19.64
CA PHE A 301 -39.79 9.46 -20.33
C PHE A 301 -40.80 9.07 -21.40
N LYS A 302 -40.52 7.98 -22.14
CA LYS A 302 -41.42 7.49 -23.19
C LYS A 302 -42.72 6.94 -22.62
N LEU A 303 -42.64 6.25 -21.47
CA LEU A 303 -43.81 5.70 -20.79
C LEU A 303 -44.58 6.76 -20.01
N GLY A 304 -43.94 7.86 -19.59
CA GLY A 304 -44.54 8.83 -18.68
C GLY A 304 -44.61 8.30 -17.24
N ILE A 305 -43.70 7.40 -16.86
CA ILE A 305 -43.63 6.78 -15.54
C ILE A 305 -42.21 6.89 -15.03
N HIS A 306 -42.01 7.57 -13.90
CA HIS A 306 -40.74 7.56 -13.18
C HIS A 306 -40.56 6.21 -12.47
N ALA A 307 -39.43 5.54 -12.70
CA ALA A 307 -39.04 4.31 -12.02
C ALA A 307 -37.62 4.45 -11.44
N ASP A 308 -37.38 3.89 -10.26
CA ASP A 308 -36.07 4.00 -9.61
C ASP A 308 -35.07 2.97 -10.18
N ILE A 309 -33.77 3.29 -10.07
CA ILE A 309 -32.67 2.36 -10.34
C ILE A 309 -32.59 1.30 -9.24
N ARG A 310 -32.83 0.02 -9.59
CA ARG A 310 -32.90 -1.09 -8.62
C ARG A 310 -32.26 -2.37 -9.15
N LEU A 311 -31.82 -3.23 -8.22
CA LEU A 311 -31.32 -4.56 -8.58
C LEU A 311 -32.47 -5.50 -8.96
N SER A 312 -32.21 -6.39 -9.93
CA SER A 312 -33.19 -7.40 -10.34
C SER A 312 -33.62 -8.27 -9.14
N GLY A 313 -34.92 -8.29 -8.86
CA GLY A 313 -35.54 -8.89 -7.67
C GLY A 313 -36.08 -7.89 -6.64
N ASP A 314 -35.64 -6.62 -6.67
CA ASP A 314 -36.17 -5.56 -5.81
C ASP A 314 -37.36 -4.85 -6.46
N VAL A 315 -38.52 -5.52 -6.40
CA VAL A 315 -39.77 -5.10 -7.06
C VAL A 315 -40.76 -4.42 -6.12
N LYS A 316 -40.41 -4.23 -4.85
CA LYS A 316 -41.34 -3.72 -3.83
C LYS A 316 -41.55 -2.21 -3.98
N ASP A 317 -42.79 -1.75 -3.80
CA ASP A 317 -43.14 -0.32 -3.83
C ASP A 317 -42.71 0.35 -5.16
N THR A 318 -42.83 -0.40 -6.25
CA THR A 318 -42.51 0.05 -7.61
C THR A 318 -43.73 0.62 -8.31
N PRO A 319 -43.53 1.49 -9.32
CA PRO A 319 -44.63 2.03 -10.11
C PRO A 319 -45.44 0.94 -10.81
N THR A 320 -46.71 1.25 -11.04
CA THR A 320 -47.63 0.38 -11.76
C THR A 320 -47.63 0.69 -13.25
N VAL A 321 -47.60 -0.34 -14.09
CA VAL A 321 -47.65 -0.24 -15.55
C VAL A 321 -48.67 -1.23 -16.12
N THR A 322 -49.12 -1.00 -17.36
CA THR A 322 -49.98 -1.96 -18.06
C THR A 322 -49.13 -2.80 -19.01
N LEU A 323 -49.28 -4.12 -18.94
CA LEU A 323 -48.72 -5.06 -19.91
C LEU A 323 -49.83 -5.56 -20.83
N ARG A 324 -49.58 -5.61 -22.14
CA ARG A 324 -50.50 -6.17 -23.15
C ARG A 324 -49.83 -7.31 -23.90
N GLY A 325 -50.45 -8.48 -23.86
CA GLY A 325 -50.08 -9.66 -24.63
C GLY A 325 -51.06 -9.94 -25.78
N SER A 326 -50.91 -11.07 -26.44
CA SER A 326 -51.73 -11.43 -27.61
C SER A 326 -53.19 -11.76 -27.28
N ALA A 327 -53.47 -12.16 -26.04
CA ALA A 327 -54.80 -12.60 -25.60
C ALA A 327 -55.45 -11.67 -24.57
N GLY A 328 -54.70 -10.74 -23.96
CA GLY A 328 -55.21 -9.87 -22.91
C GLY A 328 -54.21 -8.85 -22.40
N SER A 329 -54.59 -8.13 -21.34
CA SER A 329 -53.77 -7.12 -20.69
C SER A 329 -53.91 -7.19 -19.17
N ILE A 330 -52.85 -6.86 -18.45
CA ILE A 330 -52.84 -6.78 -16.98
C ILE A 330 -52.22 -5.47 -16.53
N GLN A 331 -52.66 -4.99 -15.37
CA GLN A 331 -51.99 -3.90 -14.65
C GLN A 331 -51.14 -4.53 -13.54
N THR A 332 -49.86 -4.18 -13.46
CA THR A 332 -48.89 -4.81 -12.54
C THR A 332 -47.88 -3.79 -12.02
N ASP A 333 -47.39 -4.01 -10.82
CA ASP A 333 -46.15 -3.42 -10.33
C ASP A 333 -44.93 -4.20 -10.87
N GLY A 334 -43.73 -3.80 -10.45
CA GLY A 334 -42.46 -4.42 -10.82
C GLY A 334 -41.64 -3.66 -11.86
N LEU A 335 -42.04 -2.44 -12.23
CA LEU A 335 -41.29 -1.58 -13.17
C LEU A 335 -40.07 -0.95 -12.50
N ILE A 336 -38.88 -1.24 -13.02
CA ILE A 336 -37.60 -0.72 -12.51
C ILE A 336 -36.69 -0.29 -13.65
N VAL A 337 -35.78 0.65 -13.35
CA VAL A 337 -34.58 0.85 -14.16
C VAL A 337 -33.50 -0.10 -13.64
N ALA A 338 -32.94 -0.93 -14.51
CA ALA A 338 -32.04 -1.99 -14.09
C ALA A 338 -30.71 -1.42 -13.59
N LYS A 339 -30.35 -1.70 -12.32
CA LYS A 339 -29.04 -1.35 -11.79
C LYS A 339 -27.97 -2.28 -12.38
N ARG A 340 -26.92 -1.70 -12.96
CA ARG A 340 -25.72 -2.44 -13.40
C ARG A 340 -25.14 -3.32 -12.31
N HIS A 341 -24.79 -4.55 -12.69
CA HIS A 341 -24.28 -5.54 -11.76
C HIS A 341 -23.44 -6.60 -12.48
N ILE A 342 -22.63 -7.33 -11.74
CA ILE A 342 -21.89 -8.49 -12.23
C ILE A 342 -22.48 -9.74 -11.58
N HIS A 343 -22.97 -10.67 -12.41
CA HIS A 343 -23.10 -12.06 -11.98
C HIS A 343 -21.71 -12.66 -11.92
N MET A 344 -21.37 -13.37 -10.85
CA MET A 344 -20.04 -13.93 -10.64
C MET A 344 -20.15 -15.34 -10.06
N SER A 345 -19.39 -16.27 -10.61
CA SER A 345 -19.25 -17.61 -10.01
C SER A 345 -18.53 -17.50 -8.66
N THR A 346 -18.75 -18.42 -7.72
CA THR A 346 -18.03 -18.43 -6.45
C THR A 346 -16.52 -18.52 -6.63
N LYS A 347 -16.07 -19.31 -7.62
CA LYS A 347 -14.65 -19.46 -7.97
C LYS A 347 -14.03 -18.15 -8.48
N ASP A 348 -14.77 -17.44 -9.33
CA ASP A 348 -14.28 -16.16 -9.86
C ASP A 348 -14.27 -15.10 -8.75
N ALA A 349 -15.31 -15.04 -7.91
CA ALA A 349 -15.35 -14.15 -6.76
C ALA A 349 -14.13 -14.32 -5.83
N GLU A 350 -13.73 -15.56 -5.54
CA GLU A 350 -12.49 -15.85 -4.82
C GLU A 350 -11.24 -15.37 -5.57
N THR A 351 -11.21 -15.51 -6.90
CA THR A 351 -10.09 -15.07 -7.74
C THR A 351 -9.94 -13.55 -7.75
N TYR A 352 -11.05 -12.81 -7.82
CA TYR A 352 -11.06 -11.34 -7.77
C TYR A 352 -11.00 -10.79 -6.34
N GLY A 353 -11.13 -11.63 -5.30
CA GLY A 353 -11.17 -11.21 -3.90
C GLY A 353 -12.47 -10.47 -3.51
N LEU A 354 -13.58 -10.79 -4.17
CA LEU A 354 -14.88 -10.14 -4.02
C LEU A 354 -15.92 -11.03 -3.33
N GLN A 355 -16.97 -10.42 -2.78
CA GLN A 355 -18.05 -11.08 -2.06
C GLN A 355 -19.44 -10.59 -2.53
N GLN A 356 -20.47 -11.36 -2.16
CA GLN A 356 -21.87 -11.00 -2.43
C GLN A 356 -22.20 -9.62 -1.85
N GLY A 357 -22.66 -8.70 -2.70
CA GLY A 357 -23.07 -7.36 -2.28
C GLY A 357 -21.97 -6.30 -2.31
N ASP A 358 -20.73 -6.67 -2.63
CA ASP A 358 -19.68 -5.68 -2.89
C ASP A 358 -20.08 -4.75 -4.03
N VAL A 359 -19.53 -3.54 -4.01
CA VAL A 359 -19.75 -2.52 -5.04
C VAL A 359 -18.39 -2.14 -5.61
N VAL A 360 -18.24 -2.26 -6.93
CA VAL A 360 -16.95 -2.13 -7.62
C VAL A 360 -16.99 -1.07 -8.72
N GLU A 361 -15.80 -0.70 -9.21
CA GLU A 361 -15.60 0.11 -10.40
C GLU A 361 -15.06 -0.76 -11.53
N VAL A 362 -15.66 -0.61 -12.73
CA VAL A 362 -15.27 -1.35 -13.93
C VAL A 362 -14.89 -0.36 -15.01
N ALA A 363 -13.63 -0.40 -15.46
CA ALA A 363 -13.15 0.37 -16.59
C ALA A 363 -13.44 -0.37 -17.91
N ILE A 364 -14.01 0.35 -18.87
CA ILE A 364 -14.18 -0.10 -20.24
C ILE A 364 -13.27 0.75 -21.13
N ASP A 365 -12.36 0.07 -21.83
CA ASP A 365 -11.58 0.64 -22.92
C ASP A 365 -12.24 0.22 -24.23
N SER A 366 -13.01 1.15 -24.82
CA SER A 366 -13.69 0.96 -26.10
C SER A 366 -12.93 1.61 -27.26
N GLY A 367 -11.78 2.24 -26.97
CA GLY A 367 -10.92 2.92 -27.93
C GLY A 367 -11.49 4.22 -28.52
N GLN A 368 -12.78 4.52 -28.29
CA GLN A 368 -13.45 5.73 -28.74
C GLN A 368 -14.13 6.50 -27.60
N ARG A 369 -14.76 5.78 -26.66
CA ARG A 369 -15.52 6.37 -25.54
C ARG A 369 -15.26 5.60 -24.25
N ASP A 370 -14.03 5.70 -23.77
CA ASP A 370 -13.61 5.01 -22.55
C ASP A 370 -14.33 5.59 -21.34
N LEU A 371 -14.81 4.71 -20.46
CA LEU A 371 -15.57 5.09 -19.28
C LEU A 371 -15.26 4.15 -18.11
N VAL A 372 -15.43 4.68 -16.90
CA VAL A 372 -15.43 3.90 -15.67
C VAL A 372 -16.86 3.85 -15.14
N PHE A 373 -17.43 2.65 -15.09
CA PHE A 373 -18.70 2.38 -14.44
C PHE A 373 -18.46 2.19 -12.95
N ARG A 374 -18.88 3.17 -12.16
CA ARG A 374 -18.92 3.07 -10.69
C ARG A 374 -20.21 2.42 -10.22
N ASP A 375 -20.30 2.07 -8.95
CA ASP A 375 -21.54 1.56 -8.34
C ASP A 375 -22.03 0.22 -8.95
N VAL A 376 -21.12 -0.60 -9.47
CA VAL A 376 -21.44 -1.92 -10.05
C VAL A 376 -21.58 -2.94 -8.93
N ALA A 377 -22.78 -3.47 -8.73
CA ALA A 377 -23.03 -4.43 -7.64
C ALA A 377 -22.56 -5.84 -8.00
N ILE A 378 -21.97 -6.57 -7.03
CA ILE A 378 -21.53 -7.96 -7.20
C ILE A 378 -22.60 -8.92 -6.70
N ARG A 379 -22.95 -9.90 -7.55
CA ARG A 379 -23.83 -11.03 -7.22
C ARG A 379 -23.09 -12.33 -7.41
N VAL A 380 -22.90 -13.09 -6.33
CA VAL A 380 -22.17 -14.34 -6.31
C VAL A 380 -23.13 -15.51 -6.18
N HIS A 381 -23.04 -16.47 -7.10
CA HIS A 381 -23.74 -17.76 -7.01
C HIS A 381 -22.91 -18.85 -7.70
N PRO A 382 -22.88 -20.10 -7.19
CA PRO A 382 -22.10 -21.18 -7.81
C PRO A 382 -22.43 -21.43 -9.29
N ASP A 383 -23.70 -21.25 -9.67
CA ASP A 383 -24.19 -21.50 -11.03
C ASP A 383 -24.12 -20.28 -11.97
N PHE A 384 -23.63 -19.13 -11.50
CA PHE A 384 -23.49 -17.96 -12.36
C PHE A 384 -22.32 -18.10 -13.33
N VAL A 385 -22.53 -17.59 -14.54
CA VAL A 385 -21.44 -17.29 -15.48
C VAL A 385 -21.00 -15.86 -15.23
N THR A 386 -19.69 -15.63 -15.06
CA THR A 386 -19.19 -14.30 -14.73
C THR A 386 -19.37 -13.33 -15.90
N GLU A 387 -20.26 -12.36 -15.74
CA GLU A 387 -20.66 -11.40 -16.78
C GLU A 387 -21.23 -10.12 -16.13
N MET A 388 -20.78 -8.97 -16.61
CA MET A 388 -21.33 -7.66 -16.23
C MET A 388 -22.56 -7.36 -17.09
N HIS A 389 -23.67 -7.00 -16.45
CA HIS A 389 -24.90 -6.61 -17.09
C HIS A 389 -25.11 -5.10 -16.93
N ILE A 390 -25.32 -4.43 -18.06
CA ILE A 390 -25.65 -3.00 -18.16
C ILE A 390 -26.85 -2.82 -19.08
N ASP A 391 -27.53 -1.68 -18.98
CA ASP A 391 -28.63 -1.34 -19.90
C ASP A 391 -28.11 -0.73 -21.22
N THR A 392 -29.05 -0.44 -22.13
CA THR A 392 -28.73 0.13 -23.44
C THR A 392 -28.23 1.58 -23.38
N ASP A 393 -28.67 2.37 -22.41
CA ASP A 393 -28.23 3.76 -22.26
C ASP A 393 -26.77 3.80 -21.79
N GLU A 394 -26.43 2.96 -20.82
CA GLU A 394 -25.08 2.74 -20.31
C GLU A 394 -24.15 2.23 -21.42
N ALA A 395 -24.60 1.24 -22.20
CA ALA A 395 -23.83 0.69 -23.31
C ALA A 395 -23.54 1.74 -24.39
N ASN A 396 -24.54 2.54 -24.75
CA ASN A 396 -24.39 3.63 -25.73
C ASN A 396 -23.45 4.73 -25.21
N ALA A 397 -23.46 5.00 -23.90
CA ALA A 397 -22.55 5.96 -23.28
C ALA A 397 -21.09 5.55 -23.41
N ALA A 398 -20.78 4.25 -23.27
CA ALA A 398 -19.43 3.69 -23.36
C ALA A 398 -19.04 3.13 -24.74
N HIS A 399 -19.94 3.21 -25.74
CA HIS A 399 -19.73 2.62 -27.07
C HIS A 399 -19.41 1.12 -27.00
N ILE A 400 -20.18 0.38 -26.19
CA ILE A 400 -19.97 -1.05 -25.97
C ILE A 400 -20.50 -1.86 -27.16
N GLU A 401 -19.66 -2.75 -27.68
CA GLU A 401 -19.97 -3.67 -28.77
C GLU A 401 -20.03 -5.12 -28.28
N HIS A 402 -20.47 -6.03 -29.14
CA HIS A 402 -20.52 -7.45 -28.78
C HIS A 402 -19.11 -7.99 -28.52
N GLY A 403 -18.90 -8.54 -27.31
CA GLY A 403 -17.61 -9.10 -26.90
C GLY A 403 -16.70 -8.12 -26.15
N SER A 404 -17.16 -6.89 -25.90
CA SER A 404 -16.48 -5.96 -24.99
C SER A 404 -16.25 -6.59 -23.62
N LYS A 405 -15.15 -6.19 -22.99
CA LYS A 405 -14.78 -6.63 -21.65
C LYS A 405 -14.38 -5.42 -20.81
N GLY A 406 -14.50 -5.55 -19.51
CA GLY A 406 -14.09 -4.55 -18.55
C GLY A 406 -13.10 -5.08 -17.54
N ASP A 407 -12.24 -4.19 -17.07
CA ASP A 407 -11.27 -4.49 -16.01
C ASP A 407 -11.78 -3.93 -14.69
N LEU A 408 -11.65 -4.72 -13.62
CA LEU A 408 -11.80 -4.18 -12.28
C LEU A 408 -10.66 -3.20 -12.03
N ILE A 409 -11.00 -1.99 -11.64
CA ILE A 409 -10.02 -1.02 -11.19
C ILE A 409 -10.04 -0.93 -9.67
N PRO A 410 -8.89 -0.67 -9.02
CA PRO A 410 -8.88 -0.39 -7.59
C PRO A 410 -9.79 0.79 -7.29
N THR A 411 -10.79 0.59 -6.43
CA THR A 411 -11.52 1.69 -5.82
C THR A 411 -10.55 2.45 -4.93
N GLU A 412 -10.18 3.67 -5.32
CA GLU A 412 -9.44 4.55 -4.42
C GLU A 412 -10.32 4.81 -3.19
N CYS A 413 -9.97 4.17 -2.07
CA CYS A 413 -10.64 4.44 -0.80
C CYS A 413 -10.21 5.82 -0.28
N GLU A 414 -11.00 6.87 -0.57
CA GLU A 414 -10.87 8.14 0.14
C GLU A 414 -11.44 8.00 1.55
N VAL A 415 -10.57 7.76 2.53
CA VAL A 415 -10.93 7.83 3.96
C VAL A 415 -10.81 9.28 4.43
N THR A 416 -11.94 9.96 4.57
CA THR A 416 -11.97 11.24 5.29
C THR A 416 -11.94 10.99 6.80
N VAL A 417 -10.77 11.14 7.43
CA VAL A 417 -10.64 11.09 8.89
C VAL A 417 -11.20 12.37 9.50
N LYS A 418 -12.44 12.34 9.98
CA LYS A 418 -12.95 13.36 10.91
C LYS A 418 -12.34 13.11 12.29
N ARG A 419 -11.36 13.92 12.70
CA ARG A 419 -10.94 13.98 14.11
C ARG A 419 -12.12 14.50 14.94
N CYS A 420 -12.68 13.63 15.78
CA CYS A 420 -13.47 14.07 16.92
C CYS A 420 -12.52 14.71 17.94
N THR A 421 -12.32 16.02 17.86
CA THR A 421 -11.77 16.78 18.99
C THR A 421 -12.86 16.82 20.04
N SER A 422 -12.77 15.95 21.04
CA SER A 422 -13.55 16.06 22.27
C SER A 422 -13.28 17.42 22.90
N HIS A 423 -14.27 18.31 22.90
CA HIS A 423 -14.45 19.32 23.93
C HIS A 423 -15.91 19.25 24.41
N ALA A 424 -16.07 19.09 25.72
CA ALA A 424 -17.34 19.10 26.42
C ALA A 424 -17.96 20.53 26.42
N PRO A 425 -19.27 20.68 26.76
CA PRO A 425 -20.13 21.71 26.21
C PRO A 425 -20.13 23.01 27.03
N GLN A 426 -20.08 24.17 26.36
CA GLN A 426 -20.51 25.44 26.95
C GLN A 426 -21.19 26.36 25.91
N THR A 427 -22.49 26.58 26.17
CA THR A 427 -23.28 27.82 26.08
C THR A 427 -23.29 28.67 24.79
N CYS A 428 -24.45 28.65 24.13
CA CYS A 428 -25.28 29.80 23.73
C CYS A 428 -24.61 31.20 23.73
N CYS A 429 -24.34 31.77 22.55
CA CYS A 429 -24.92 33.05 22.06
C CYS A 429 -24.29 33.48 20.72
N ASP A 430 -25.16 33.98 19.84
CA ASP A 430 -24.96 35.04 18.84
C ASP A 430 -24.12 34.85 17.56
N GLN A 431 -24.90 34.79 16.47
CA GLN A 431 -24.89 35.68 15.29
C GLN A 431 -23.60 35.92 14.47
N GLN A 432 -23.75 35.61 13.18
CA GLN A 432 -23.30 36.39 12.00
C GLN A 432 -21.81 36.76 11.89
N HIS A 433 -21.10 36.13 10.94
CA HIS A 433 -20.88 36.73 9.62
C HIS A 433 -20.03 35.82 8.73
N THR A 434 -20.52 35.63 7.51
CA THR A 434 -19.77 35.20 6.33
C THR A 434 -18.55 36.09 6.09
N LYS A 435 -17.42 35.47 5.73
CA LYS A 435 -16.42 36.05 4.82
C LYS A 435 -15.52 34.95 4.26
N GLU A 436 -15.72 34.68 2.97
CA GLU A 436 -14.73 34.09 2.08
C GLU A 436 -13.47 34.95 2.08
N VAL A 437 -12.29 34.33 2.07
CA VAL A 437 -11.06 34.94 1.58
C VAL A 437 -10.25 33.89 0.81
N HIS A 438 -10.07 34.16 -0.48
CA HIS A 438 -9.11 33.52 -1.37
C HIS A 438 -7.67 34.01 -1.12
N HIS A 439 -6.74 33.13 -1.53
CA HIS A 439 -5.34 33.34 -1.92
C HIS A 439 -4.22 33.16 -0.89
N GLY A 440 -3.23 32.40 -1.36
CA GLY A 440 -1.93 32.11 -0.74
C GLY A 440 -1.34 30.87 -1.39
#